data_AF-A0A126RUX6-F1
#
_entry.id   AF-A0A126RUX6-F1
#
_cell.length_a   1.000
_cell.length_b   1.000
_cell.length_c   1.000
_cell.angle_alpha   90.00
_cell.angle_beta   90.00
_cell.angle_gamma   90.00
#
_symmetry.space_group_name_H-M   'P 1'
#
loop_
_entity.id
_entity.type
_entity.pdbx_description
1 polymer ?
#
loop_
_entity_poly.entity_id
_entity_poly.type
_entity_poly.pdbx_seq_one_letter_code
_entity_poly.pdbx_strand_id
1 'polypeptide(L)'
;MEWQSPEGSVARHWRGIAYVGLEASGFLVTTLLLSWGAFVLFLFLLGGFSLDGVMHQLANMSVRYVAADAQRLRGFRHFLMIAHLAVTLVILILRRARLSEILRAGRSIGHD
;
A
#
# COMPACT_ATOMS: atom_id res chain seq x y z
N MET A 1 -21.25 29.16 32.20
CA MET A 1 -20.62 27.83 32.38
C MET A 1 -21.46 26.86 31.58
N GLU A 2 -21.11 26.64 30.32
CA GLU A 2 -21.89 25.83 29.38
C GLU A 2 -21.62 24.35 29.68
N TRP A 3 -22.65 23.61 30.12
CA TRP A 3 -22.53 22.21 30.51
C TRP A 3 -22.41 21.36 29.25
N GLN A 4 -21.19 20.98 28.86
CA GLN A 4 -20.97 20.02 27.78
C GLN A 4 -21.34 18.63 28.28
N SER A 5 -22.37 18.03 27.68
CA SER A 5 -22.78 16.68 28.06
C SER A 5 -21.66 15.67 27.71
N PRO A 6 -21.31 14.76 28.64
CA PRO A 6 -20.26 13.76 28.43
C PRO A 6 -20.56 12.82 27.25
N GLU A 7 -21.83 12.66 26.87
CA GLU A 7 -22.23 11.90 25.69
C GLU A 7 -21.79 12.57 24.38
N GLY A 8 -21.75 13.90 24.35
CA GLY A 8 -21.35 14.67 23.17
C GLY A 8 -19.85 14.61 22.88
N SER A 9 -18.99 14.53 23.90
CA SER A 9 -17.54 14.41 23.71
C SER A 9 -17.15 13.02 23.21
N VAL A 10 -17.71 11.95 23.80
CA VAL A 10 -17.45 10.57 23.40
C VAL A 10 -17.89 10.31 21.95
N ALA A 11 -19.08 10.77 21.57
CA ALA A 11 -19.57 10.63 20.20
C ALA A 11 -18.70 11.39 19.17
N ARG A 12 -18.19 12.58 19.52
CA ARG A 12 -17.22 13.31 18.67
C ARG A 12 -15.90 12.56 18.53
N HIS A 13 -15.41 11.98 19.62
CA HIS A 13 -14.16 11.21 19.64
C HIS A 13 -14.26 9.97 18.73
N TRP A 14 -15.35 9.21 18.83
CA TRP A 14 -15.61 8.05 17.96
C TRP A 14 -15.76 8.42 16.48
N ARG A 15 -16.40 9.56 16.19
CA ARG A 15 -16.49 10.09 14.81
C ARG A 15 -15.11 10.42 14.25
N GLY A 16 -14.23 11.02 15.06
CA GLY A 16 -12.85 11.30 14.68
C GLY A 16 -12.07 10.02 14.35
N ILE A 17 -12.14 9.02 15.24
CA ILE A 17 -11.46 7.73 15.03
C ILE A 17 -11.96 7.04 13.76
N ALA A 18 -13.29 7.00 13.54
CA ALA A 18 -13.87 6.40 12.34
C ALA A 18 -13.43 7.12 11.06
N TYR A 19 -13.39 8.45 11.07
CA TYR A 19 -12.93 9.26 9.94
C TYR A 19 -11.47 8.97 9.60
N VAL A 20 -10.56 9.05 10.59
CA VAL A 20 -9.13 8.78 10.38
C VAL A 20 -8.90 7.33 9.95
N GLY A 21 -9.63 6.37 10.52
CA GLY A 21 -9.55 4.96 10.14
C GLY A 21 -9.95 4.73 8.67
N LEU A 22 -11.01 5.39 8.20
CA LEU A 22 -11.44 5.31 6.81
C LEU A 22 -10.41 5.94 5.86
N GLU A 23 -9.89 7.12 6.21
CA GLU A 23 -8.89 7.80 5.39
C GLU A 23 -7.56 7.03 5.33
N ALA A 24 -7.11 6.50 6.47
CA ALA A 24 -5.93 5.65 6.56
C ALA A 24 -6.10 4.35 5.76
N SER A 25 -7.26 3.69 5.84
CA SER A 25 -7.50 2.46 5.08
C SER A 25 -7.55 2.73 3.57
N GLY A 26 -8.22 3.81 3.14
CA GLY A 26 -8.20 4.24 1.74
C GLY A 26 -6.78 4.54 1.25
N PHE A 27 -5.97 5.22 2.06
CA PHE A 27 -4.56 5.48 1.77
C PHE A 27 -3.75 4.18 1.64
N LEU A 28 -3.91 3.22 2.54
CA LEU A 28 -3.21 1.94 2.52
C LEU A 28 -3.60 1.10 1.30
N VAL A 29 -4.91 0.92 1.05
CA VAL A 29 -5.42 0.14 -0.09
C VAL A 29 -4.93 0.74 -1.40
N THR A 30 -5.03 2.06 -1.57
CA THR A 30 -4.55 2.71 -2.79
C THR A 30 -3.03 2.63 -2.93
N THR A 31 -2.27 2.69 -1.83
CA THR A 31 -0.80 2.51 -1.87
C THR A 31 -0.44 1.09 -2.30
N LEU A 32 -1.15 0.09 -1.78
CA LEU A 32 -0.97 -1.31 -2.14
C LEU A 32 -1.34 -1.58 -3.61
N LEU A 33 -2.45 -1.00 -4.09
CA LEU A 33 -2.84 -1.10 -5.49
C LEU A 33 -1.83 -0.44 -6.42
N LEU A 34 -1.29 0.73 -6.04
CA LEU A 34 -0.24 1.39 -6.81
C LEU A 34 1.06 0.57 -6.83
N SER A 35 1.45 -0.03 -5.70
CA SER A 35 2.68 -0.83 -5.64
C SER A 35 2.55 -2.08 -6.51
N TRP A 36 1.46 -2.84 -6.42
CA TRP A 36 1.20 -3.98 -7.30
C TRP A 36 1.00 -3.58 -8.77
N GLY A 37 0.30 -2.47 -9.02
CA GLY A 37 0.12 -1.91 -10.35
C GLY A 37 1.44 -1.60 -11.04
N ALA A 38 2.45 -1.11 -10.30
CA ALA A 38 3.78 -0.88 -10.85
C ALA A 38 4.46 -2.18 -11.32
N PHE A 39 4.29 -3.30 -10.61
CA PHE A 39 4.80 -4.61 -11.07
C PHE A 39 4.08 -5.11 -12.31
N VAL A 40 2.76 -4.92 -12.37
CA VAL A 40 1.97 -5.27 -13.57
C VAL A 40 2.41 -4.42 -14.76
N LEU A 41 2.59 -3.11 -14.58
CA LEU A 41 3.09 -2.20 -15.62
C LEU A 41 4.53 -2.55 -16.04
N PHE A 42 5.36 -3.02 -15.12
CA PHE A 42 6.70 -3.52 -15.45
C PHE A 42 6.64 -4.77 -16.33
N LEU A 43 5.77 -5.74 -16.01
CA LEU A 43 5.54 -6.89 -16.88
C LEU A 43 4.96 -6.49 -18.23
N PHE A 44 4.07 -5.48 -18.25
CA PHE A 44 3.52 -4.91 -19.48
C PHE A 44 4.59 -4.28 -20.35
N LEU A 45 5.51 -3.53 -19.75
CA LEU A 45 6.68 -2.98 -20.42
C LEU A 45 7.59 -4.08 -20.99
N LEU A 46 7.90 -5.12 -20.20
CA LEU A 46 8.68 -6.28 -20.66
C LEU A 46 7.97 -7.13 -21.71
N GLY A 47 6.64 -7.11 -21.72
CA GLY A 47 5.78 -7.76 -22.71
C GLY A 47 5.57 -6.94 -23.99
N GLY A 48 6.32 -5.85 -24.18
CA GLY A 48 6.19 -5.00 -25.36
C GLY A 48 4.85 -4.28 -25.46
N PHE A 49 4.28 -3.88 -24.32
CA PHE A 49 2.96 -3.23 -24.22
C PHE A 49 1.81 -4.07 -24.78
N SER A 50 1.90 -5.40 -24.66
CA SER A 50 0.86 -6.34 -25.10
C SER A 50 0.47 -7.31 -23.98
N LEU A 51 -0.80 -7.73 -23.97
CA LEU A 51 -1.27 -8.74 -23.00
C LEU A 51 -0.63 -10.11 -23.26
N ASP A 52 -0.46 -10.49 -24.53
CA ASP A 52 0.22 -11.74 -24.90
C ASP A 52 1.67 -11.76 -24.38
N GLY A 53 2.38 -10.64 -24.51
CA GLY A 53 3.72 -10.49 -23.97
C GLY A 53 3.76 -10.57 -22.44
N VAL A 54 2.79 -9.97 -21.73
CA VAL A 54 2.67 -10.12 -20.26
C VAL A 54 2.50 -11.60 -19.90
N MET A 55 1.58 -12.30 -20.56
CA MET A 55 1.32 -13.72 -20.28
C MET A 55 2.55 -14.59 -20.61
N HIS A 56 3.29 -14.27 -21.66
CA HIS A 56 4.55 -14.95 -21.97
C HIS A 56 5.61 -14.73 -20.89
N GLN A 57 5.77 -13.51 -20.37
CA GLN A 57 6.72 -13.25 -19.28
C GLN A 57 6.29 -13.97 -17.99
N LEU A 58 5.00 -13.96 -17.68
CA LEU A 58 4.45 -14.66 -16.51
C LEU A 58 4.63 -16.18 -16.60
N ALA A 59 4.40 -16.76 -17.79
CA ALA A 59 4.62 -18.19 -18.03
C ALA A 59 6.10 -18.56 -17.86
N ASN A 60 7.01 -17.78 -18.44
CA ASN A 60 8.45 -17.99 -18.31
C ASN A 60 8.92 -17.92 -16.84
N MET A 61 8.42 -16.94 -16.07
CA MET A 61 8.71 -16.85 -14.65
C MET A 61 8.14 -18.05 -13.86
N SER A 62 6.90 -18.44 -14.13
CA SER A 62 6.21 -19.52 -13.42
C SER A 62 6.91 -20.86 -13.59
N VAL A 63 7.27 -21.21 -14.83
CA VAL A 63 8.03 -22.44 -15.13
C VAL A 63 9.37 -22.45 -14.39
N ARG A 64 10.11 -21.34 -14.42
CA ARG A 64 11.40 -21.22 -13.73
C ARG A 64 11.27 -21.25 -12.20
N TYR A 65 10.18 -20.71 -11.65
CA TYR A 65 9.91 -20.68 -10.22
C TYR A 65 9.60 -22.08 -9.68
N VAL A 66 8.76 -22.84 -10.40
CA VAL A 66 8.41 -24.22 -10.01
C VAL A 66 9.61 -25.15 -10.11
N ALA A 67 10.47 -24.97 -11.12
CA ALA A 67 11.68 -25.75 -11.31
C ALA A 67 12.87 -25.32 -10.44
N ALA A 68 12.74 -24.28 -9.61
CA ALA A 68 13.83 -23.76 -8.79
C ALA A 68 14.04 -24.59 -7.52
N ASP A 69 15.31 -24.85 -7.16
CA ASP A 69 15.66 -25.38 -5.86
C ASP A 69 15.40 -24.36 -4.72
N ALA A 70 15.47 -24.83 -3.48
CA ALA A 70 15.18 -24.03 -2.29
C ALA A 70 16.07 -22.79 -2.14
N GLN A 71 17.32 -22.83 -2.58
CA GLN A 71 18.23 -21.68 -2.48
C GLN A 71 17.84 -20.59 -3.48
N ARG A 72 17.61 -20.96 -4.74
CA ARG A 72 17.13 -20.03 -5.78
C ARG A 72 15.79 -19.41 -5.42
N LEU A 73 14.88 -20.21 -4.86
CA LEU A 73 13.57 -19.76 -4.43
C LEU A 73 13.64 -18.72 -3.30
N ARG A 74 14.51 -18.93 -2.31
CA ARG A 74 14.74 -17.95 -1.24
C ARG A 74 15.31 -16.63 -1.78
N GLY A 75 16.27 -16.71 -2.72
CA GLY A 75 16.85 -15.54 -3.36
C GLY A 75 15.81 -14.74 -4.14
N PHE A 76 14.97 -15.42 -4.93
CA PHE A 76 13.89 -14.78 -5.67
C PHE A 76 12.88 -14.08 -4.75
N ARG A 77 12.46 -14.72 -3.65
CA ARG A 77 11.54 -14.11 -2.67
C ARG A 77 12.15 -12.89 -1.99
N HIS A 78 13.43 -12.93 -1.61
CA HIS A 78 14.12 -11.76 -1.06
C HIS A 78 14.18 -10.61 -2.06
N PHE A 79 14.53 -10.91 -3.31
CA PHE A 79 14.57 -9.91 -4.37
C PHE A 79 13.20 -9.25 -4.59
N LEU A 80 12.14 -10.06 -4.70
CA LEU A 80 10.76 -9.55 -4.82
C LEU A 80 10.36 -8.68 -3.61
N MET A 81 10.69 -9.11 -2.40
CA MET A 81 10.38 -8.36 -1.17
C MET A 81 11.08 -7.00 -1.17
N ILE A 82 12.38 -6.97 -1.47
CA ILE A 82 13.16 -5.73 -1.52
C ILE A 82 12.63 -4.80 -2.62
N ALA A 83 12.36 -5.34 -3.82
CA ALA A 83 11.79 -4.55 -4.91
C ALA A 83 10.42 -3.97 -4.53
N HIS A 84 9.56 -4.75 -3.87
CA HIS A 84 8.24 -4.29 -3.46
C HIS A 84 8.31 -3.22 -2.38
N LEU A 85 9.22 -3.38 -1.41
CA LEU A 85 9.49 -2.36 -0.39
C LEU A 85 10.02 -1.07 -1.01
N ALA A 86 10.95 -1.16 -1.97
CA ALA A 86 11.51 0.00 -2.66
C ALA A 86 10.43 0.78 -3.43
N VAL A 87 9.61 0.08 -4.23
CA VAL A 87 8.48 0.69 -4.96
C VAL A 87 7.49 1.33 -4.00
N THR A 88 7.14 0.63 -2.92
CA THR A 88 6.21 1.16 -1.91
C THR A 88 6.79 2.41 -1.24
N LEU A 89 8.07 2.42 -0.89
CA LEU A 89 8.75 3.58 -0.30
C LEU A 89 8.72 4.78 -1.26
N VAL A 90 9.00 4.57 -2.55
CA VAL A 90 8.89 5.64 -3.55
C VAL A 90 7.47 6.19 -3.60
N ILE A 91 6.44 5.33 -3.64
CA ILE A 91 5.04 5.76 -3.62
C ILE A 91 4.73 6.56 -2.34
N LEU A 92 5.20 6.11 -1.17
CA LEU A 92 5.00 6.81 0.10
C LEU A 92 5.66 8.20 0.10
N ILE A 93 6.86 8.33 -0.45
CA ILE A 93 7.56 9.63 -0.60
C ILE A 93 6.77 10.57 -1.52
N LEU A 94 6.26 10.06 -2.64
CA LEU A 94 5.41 10.83 -3.56
C LEU A 94 4.09 11.25 -2.91
N ARG A 95 3.53 10.40 -2.03
CA ARG A 95 2.27 10.64 -1.32
C ARG A 95 2.45 11.26 0.08
N ARG A 96 3.65 11.72 0.43
CA ARG A 96 3.99 12.22 1.78
C ARG A 96 3.07 13.32 2.30
N ALA A 97 2.54 14.17 1.40
CA ALA A 97 1.61 15.24 1.77
C ALA A 97 0.33 14.68 2.39
N ARG A 98 -0.33 13.73 1.71
CA ARG A 98 -1.51 13.02 2.20
C ARG A 98 -1.22 12.25 3.49
N LEU A 99 -0.08 11.58 3.56
CA LEU A 99 0.33 10.87 4.78
C LEU A 99 0.44 11.82 5.98
N SER A 100 0.99 13.02 5.77
CA SER A 100 1.11 14.03 6.82
C SER A 100 -0.24 14.59 7.29
N GLU A 101 -1.25 14.64 6.42
CA GLU A 101 -2.62 15.08 6.76
C GLU A 101 -3.27 14.06 7.70
N ILE A 102 -3.24 12.78 7.32
CA ILE A 102 -3.78 11.67 8.12
C ILE A 102 -3.12 11.61 9.50
N LEU A 103 -1.78 11.73 9.55
CA LEU A 103 -1.03 11.72 10.81
C LEU A 103 -1.36 12.93 11.70
N ARG A 104 -1.60 14.10 11.11
CA ARG A 104 -2.03 15.29 11.85
C ARG A 104 -3.45 15.13 12.40
N ALA A 105 -4.38 14.61 11.59
CA ALA A 105 -5.76 14.33 12.01
C ALA A 105 -5.82 13.28 13.13
N GLY A 106 -4.97 12.25 13.09
CA GLY A 106 -4.85 11.29 14.18
C GLY A 106 -4.34 11.92 15.48
N ARG A 107 -3.40 12.87 15.38
CA ARG A 107 -2.83 13.56 16.55
C ARG A 107 -3.83 14.51 17.21
N SER A 108 -4.67 15.21 16.44
CA SER A 108 -5.66 16.13 17.01
C SER A 108 -6.69 15.40 17.88
N ILE A 109 -7.10 14.18 17.51
CA ILE A 109 -8.06 13.39 18.28
C ILE A 109 -7.53 13.07 19.69
N GLY A 110 -6.23 12.82 19.85
CA GLY A 110 -5.65 12.47 21.15
C GLY A 110 -5.44 13.64 22.12
N HIS A 111 -5.67 14.88 21.68
CA HIS A 111 -5.48 16.09 22.49
C HIS A 111 -6.81 16.78 22.88
N ASP A 112 -7.96 16.26 22.43
CA ASP A 112 -9.31 16.72 22.75
C ASP A 112 -9.97 15.86 23.85
#